data_AF-A0A9N8PJ75-F1
#
_entry.id   AF-A0A9N8PJ75-F1
#
_cell.length_a   1.000
_cell.length_b   1.000
_cell.length_c   1.000
_cell.angle_alpha   90.00
_cell.angle_beta   90.00
_cell.angle_gamma   90.00
#
_symmetry.space_group_name_H-M   'P 1'
#
loop_
_entity.id
_entity.type
_entity.pdbx_description
1 polymer ?
#
loop_
_entity_poly.entity_id
_entity_poly.type
_entity_poly.pdbx_seq_one_letter_code
_entity_poly.pdbx_strand_id
1 'polypeptide(L)'
;MGRPLFVQQLPPGRPPFQHEEAMIPLTIPRQTDMSMPMLGEEDALFTALFILDPHMIGEYLDKVIKHSNVYNLWVAGTSQEGLTDEDEDATIPPMHPTWKSTFVGKPVEDAFAHLATLPLDLSVNRVYLVVLDDILYREKGWIIIYNIDEKGVITCVPCTAHMTLTYINSYMWHNWHRYLEEWRKQGRPVF
;
A
#
# COMPACT_ATOMS: atom_id res chain seq x y z
N MET A 1 46.47 8.84 -40.80
CA MET A 1 46.06 9.72 -39.68
C MET A 1 44.81 9.12 -39.05
N GLY A 2 44.89 8.73 -37.77
CA GLY A 2 43.89 7.89 -37.09
C GLY A 2 42.66 8.66 -36.61
N ARG A 3 41.50 7.99 -36.60
CA ARG A 3 40.24 8.50 -36.02
C ARG A 3 40.30 8.43 -34.49
N PRO A 4 39.74 9.40 -33.75
CA PRO A 4 39.64 9.31 -32.30
C PRO A 4 38.54 8.31 -31.90
N LEU A 5 38.89 7.40 -30.98
CA LEU A 5 37.94 6.52 -30.30
C LEU A 5 37.18 7.33 -29.25
N PHE A 6 35.87 7.44 -29.41
CA PHE A 6 34.98 7.88 -28.33
C PHE A 6 34.93 6.78 -27.27
N VAL A 7 35.56 7.02 -26.13
CA VAL A 7 35.35 6.21 -24.92
C VAL A 7 34.00 6.63 -24.36
N GLN A 8 32.97 5.81 -24.53
CA GLN A 8 31.73 5.95 -23.76
C GLN A 8 32.06 5.77 -22.29
N GLN A 9 32.08 6.86 -21.53
CA GLN A 9 32.06 6.80 -20.08
C GLN A 9 30.71 6.20 -19.68
N LEU A 10 30.73 4.97 -19.17
CA LEU A 10 29.58 4.39 -18.49
C LEU A 10 29.15 5.36 -17.37
N PRO A 11 27.85 5.64 -17.22
CA PRO A 11 27.37 6.47 -16.12
C PRO A 11 27.89 5.90 -14.81
N PRO A 12 28.28 6.75 -13.84
CA PRO A 12 28.63 6.25 -12.51
C PRO A 12 27.49 5.38 -12.01
N GLY A 13 27.78 4.12 -11.69
CA GLY A 13 26.82 3.20 -11.11
C GLY A 13 26.19 3.89 -9.91
N ARG A 14 24.86 4.01 -9.88
CA ARG A 14 24.16 4.60 -8.74
C ARG A 14 24.65 3.86 -7.48
N PRO A 15 25.01 4.60 -6.40
CA PRO A 15 25.36 3.94 -5.16
C PRO A 15 24.22 3.01 -4.74
N PRO A 16 24.51 1.80 -4.22
CA PRO A 16 23.49 0.93 -3.70
C PRO A 16 22.68 1.69 -2.65
N PHE A 17 21.35 1.67 -2.80
CA PHE A 17 20.46 2.29 -1.85
C PHE A 17 20.65 1.61 -0.48
N GLN A 18 20.93 2.40 0.56
CA GLN A 18 20.97 1.90 1.93
C GLN A 18 19.57 2.03 2.52
N HIS A 19 18.99 0.90 2.94
CA HIS A 19 17.72 0.90 3.66
C HIS A 19 17.89 1.68 4.98
N GLU A 20 17.17 2.79 5.14
CA GLU A 20 17.10 3.53 6.42
C GLU A 20 16.46 2.63 7.50
N GLU A 21 16.90 2.76 8.76
CA GLU A 21 16.40 1.93 9.89
C GLU A 21 14.88 1.95 10.04
N ALA A 22 14.19 3.03 9.64
CA ALA A 22 12.72 3.10 9.64
C ALA A 22 12.07 2.12 8.63
N MET A 23 12.80 1.74 7.58
CA MET A 23 12.31 0.87 6.52
C MET A 23 12.74 -0.59 6.66
N ILE A 24 13.80 -0.88 7.44
CA ILE A 24 14.26 -2.25 7.70
C ILE A 24 13.15 -3.13 8.33
N PRO A 25 12.39 -2.67 9.36
CA PRO A 25 11.31 -3.46 9.98
C PRO A 25 10.16 -3.80 9.03
N LEU A 26 10.00 -3.04 7.95
CA LEU A 26 8.92 -3.18 6.98
C LEU A 26 9.25 -4.30 5.97
N THR A 27 10.52 -4.57 5.69
CA THR A 27 10.93 -5.49 4.61
C THR A 27 11.01 -6.97 4.99
N ILE A 28 10.97 -7.27 6.29
CA ILE A 28 11.13 -8.62 6.82
C ILE A 28 9.77 -9.31 6.81
N PRO A 29 9.63 -10.47 6.14
CA PRO A 29 8.42 -11.27 6.23
C PRO A 29 8.11 -11.60 7.69
N ARG A 30 6.87 -11.35 8.10
CA ARG A 30 6.41 -11.62 9.47
C ARG A 30 5.44 -12.78 9.45
N GLN A 31 5.81 -13.86 10.11
CA GLN A 31 4.89 -14.98 10.32
C GLN A 31 3.86 -14.59 11.38
N THR A 32 2.60 -14.86 11.10
CA THR A 32 1.51 -14.72 12.07
C THR A 32 0.70 -16.02 12.15
N ASP A 33 -0.08 -16.17 13.21
CA ASP A 33 -1.04 -17.27 13.36
C ASP A 33 -2.43 -16.92 12.77
N MET A 34 -2.54 -15.80 12.05
CA MET A 34 -3.80 -15.36 11.47
C MET A 34 -4.20 -16.26 10.29
N SER A 35 -5.47 -16.66 10.27
CA SER A 35 -6.12 -17.28 9.12
C SER A 35 -7.04 -16.25 8.50
N MET A 36 -6.72 -15.82 7.27
CA MET A 36 -7.53 -14.84 6.56
C MET A 36 -8.64 -15.56 5.79
N PRO A 37 -9.91 -15.14 5.93
CA PRO A 37 -10.99 -15.69 5.12
C PRO A 37 -10.91 -15.16 3.68
N MET A 38 -11.30 -16.02 2.71
CA MET A 38 -11.45 -15.67 1.29
C MET A 38 -10.24 -14.96 0.66
N LEU A 39 -9.05 -15.55 0.83
CA LEU A 39 -7.87 -15.09 0.11
C LEU A 39 -8.01 -15.43 -1.39
N GLY A 40 -7.92 -14.40 -2.25
CA GLY A 40 -7.87 -14.60 -3.70
C GLY A 40 -9.20 -14.47 -4.44
N GLU A 41 -10.26 -13.94 -3.83
CA GLU A 41 -11.40 -13.44 -4.61
C GLU A 41 -10.94 -12.27 -5.48
N GLU A 42 -10.93 -12.48 -6.80
CA GLU A 42 -10.45 -11.53 -7.81
C GLU A 42 -11.34 -10.29 -7.94
N ASP A 43 -12.54 -10.32 -7.34
CA ASP A 43 -13.61 -9.35 -7.55
C ASP A 43 -13.70 -8.26 -6.46
N ALA A 44 -12.84 -8.28 -5.45
CA ALA A 44 -12.89 -7.27 -4.39
C ALA A 44 -12.64 -5.85 -4.94
N LEU A 45 -13.68 -5.01 -4.89
CA LEU A 45 -13.65 -3.66 -5.49
C LEU A 45 -12.89 -2.64 -4.63
N PHE A 46 -12.94 -2.80 -3.31
CA PHE A 46 -12.43 -1.82 -2.36
C PHE A 46 -11.19 -2.31 -1.63
N THR A 47 -10.24 -1.41 -1.38
CA THR A 47 -9.06 -1.69 -0.54
C THR A 47 -9.05 -0.83 0.69
N ALA A 48 -8.79 -1.46 1.83
CA ALA A 48 -8.73 -0.76 3.10
C ALA A 48 -7.47 0.12 3.22
N LEU A 49 -7.68 1.37 3.61
CA LEU A 49 -6.68 2.36 3.97
C LEU A 49 -6.64 2.50 5.48
N PHE A 50 -5.57 2.01 6.08
CA PHE A 50 -5.25 2.16 7.49
C PHE A 50 -4.32 3.34 7.70
N ILE A 51 -4.59 4.10 8.75
CA ILE A 51 -3.91 5.36 8.98
C ILE A 51 -3.24 5.33 10.33
N LEU A 52 -1.92 5.49 10.32
CA LEU A 52 -1.13 5.58 11.55
C LEU A 52 -1.04 7.02 12.06
N ASP A 53 -1.29 8.02 11.19
CA ASP A 53 -1.44 9.44 11.55
C ASP A 53 -2.49 10.16 10.65
N PRO A 54 -3.56 10.75 11.22
CA PRO A 54 -4.67 11.33 10.45
C PRO A 54 -4.38 12.67 9.78
N HIS A 55 -3.29 13.37 10.11
CA HIS A 55 -3.10 14.77 9.69
C HIS A 55 -2.96 14.98 8.18
N MET A 56 -2.58 13.94 7.43
CA MET A 56 -2.33 14.01 5.97
C MET A 56 -3.39 13.30 5.13
N ILE A 57 -4.42 12.69 5.73
CA ILE A 57 -5.37 11.85 4.99
C ILE A 57 -6.06 12.63 3.86
N GLY A 58 -6.50 13.87 4.12
CA GLY A 58 -7.19 14.67 3.11
C GLY A 58 -6.31 14.94 1.90
N GLU A 59 -5.08 15.39 2.13
CA GLU A 59 -4.10 15.63 1.06
C GLU A 59 -3.78 14.35 0.27
N TYR A 60 -3.60 13.23 0.98
CA TYR A 60 -3.32 11.94 0.37
C TYR A 60 -4.47 11.47 -0.53
N LEU A 61 -5.72 11.51 -0.03
CA LEU A 61 -6.89 11.10 -0.79
C LEU A 61 -7.07 11.98 -2.03
N ASP A 62 -6.99 13.31 -1.89
CA ASP A 62 -7.08 14.25 -3.01
C ASP A 62 -6.03 13.93 -4.09
N LYS A 63 -4.81 13.58 -3.67
CA LYS A 63 -3.71 13.23 -4.57
C LYS A 63 -3.95 11.93 -5.33
N VAL A 64 -4.44 10.89 -4.65
CA VAL A 64 -4.75 9.58 -5.26
C VAL A 64 -5.93 9.71 -6.23
N ILE A 65 -6.99 10.40 -5.83
CA ILE A 65 -8.20 10.58 -6.64
C ILE A 65 -7.88 11.40 -7.89
N LYS A 66 -7.12 12.48 -7.77
CA LYS A 66 -6.70 13.28 -8.93
C LYS A 66 -5.92 12.46 -9.98
N HIS A 67 -5.19 11.43 -9.54
CA HIS A 67 -4.40 10.60 -10.45
C HIS A 67 -5.19 9.44 -11.05
N SER A 68 -6.03 8.78 -10.25
CA SER A 68 -6.76 7.57 -10.64
C SER A 68 -8.16 7.82 -11.18
N ASN A 69 -8.81 8.91 -10.75
CA ASN A 69 -10.22 9.21 -10.96
C ASN A 69 -11.17 8.07 -10.47
N VAL A 70 -10.78 7.38 -9.39
CA VAL A 70 -11.50 6.25 -8.79
C VAL A 70 -11.44 6.35 -7.26
N TYR A 71 -12.52 5.98 -6.55
CA TYR A 71 -12.64 6.13 -5.09
C TYR A 71 -12.61 4.78 -4.34
N ASN A 72 -11.73 3.86 -4.74
CA ASN A 72 -11.73 2.49 -4.19
C ASN A 72 -11.02 2.32 -2.84
N LEU A 73 -10.50 3.39 -2.24
CA LEU A 73 -9.90 3.32 -0.90
C LEU A 73 -10.95 3.54 0.16
N TRP A 74 -11.20 2.53 0.99
CA TRP A 74 -12.04 2.63 2.17
C TRP A 74 -11.19 2.99 3.40
N VAL A 75 -11.48 4.10 4.07
CA VAL A 75 -10.76 4.49 5.28
C VAL A 75 -11.18 3.61 6.46
N ALA A 76 -10.27 2.77 6.95
CA ALA A 76 -10.58 1.85 8.04
C ALA A 76 -11.03 2.60 9.30
N GLY A 77 -12.20 2.22 9.82
CA GLY A 77 -12.86 2.89 10.95
C GLY A 77 -13.92 3.92 10.55
N THR A 78 -14.24 4.07 9.26
CA THR A 78 -15.50 4.70 8.81
C THR A 78 -16.60 3.65 8.62
N SER A 79 -17.80 4.10 8.21
CA SER A 79 -18.90 3.18 7.88
C SER A 79 -18.47 2.15 6.83
N GLN A 80 -19.03 0.95 6.95
CA GLN A 80 -18.92 -0.14 5.97
C GLN A 80 -20.13 -0.17 5.03
N GLU A 81 -21.12 0.70 5.27
CA GLU A 81 -22.23 0.91 4.34
C GLU A 81 -21.68 1.36 2.99
N GLY A 82 -22.13 0.70 1.91
CA GLY A 82 -21.66 1.00 0.57
C GLY A 82 -20.40 0.25 0.14
N LEU A 83 -19.94 -0.77 0.89
CA LEU A 83 -18.84 -1.64 0.47
C LEU A 83 -19.36 -2.92 -0.21
N THR A 84 -20.25 -2.78 -1.20
CA THR A 84 -20.83 -3.90 -1.95
C THR A 84 -20.42 -3.85 -3.42
N ASP A 85 -20.64 -4.94 -4.16
CA ASP A 85 -20.35 -5.00 -5.60
C ASP A 85 -21.23 -4.05 -6.45
N GLU A 86 -22.32 -3.52 -5.87
CA GLU A 86 -23.21 -2.57 -6.53
C GLU A 86 -22.76 -1.11 -6.35
N ASP A 87 -21.82 -0.86 -5.44
CA ASP A 87 -21.33 0.48 -5.13
C ASP A 87 -20.12 0.86 -5.98
N GLU A 88 -20.02 2.15 -6.33
CA GLU A 88 -18.93 2.66 -7.16
C GLU A 88 -17.80 3.32 -6.34
N ASP A 89 -18.10 3.81 -5.13
CA ASP A 89 -17.21 4.66 -4.35
C ASP A 89 -17.13 4.20 -2.88
N ALA A 90 -15.91 4.10 -2.31
CA ALA A 90 -15.70 3.76 -0.90
C ALA A 90 -15.59 4.97 0.03
N THR A 91 -14.56 5.81 -0.14
CA THR A 91 -14.39 7.03 0.68
C THR A 91 -14.22 8.25 -0.20
N ILE A 92 -15.17 9.17 -0.08
CA ILE A 92 -15.18 10.44 -0.80
C ILE A 92 -14.68 11.54 0.15
N PRO A 93 -13.57 12.24 -0.16
CA PRO A 93 -13.11 13.37 0.64
C PRO A 93 -14.07 14.58 0.55
N PRO A 94 -14.02 15.50 1.53
CA PRO A 94 -13.11 15.54 2.65
C PRO A 94 -13.56 14.66 3.83
N MET A 95 -12.59 14.17 4.60
CA MET A 95 -12.87 13.48 5.86
C MET A 95 -13.52 14.42 6.87
N HIS A 96 -14.40 13.87 7.71
CA HIS A 96 -14.98 14.63 8.80
C HIS A 96 -13.87 15.13 9.76
N PRO A 97 -13.84 16.42 10.15
CA PRO A 97 -12.74 17.00 10.94
C PRO A 97 -12.50 16.35 12.31
N THR A 98 -13.51 15.66 12.86
CA THR A 98 -13.42 14.97 14.14
C THR A 98 -13.08 13.48 14.01
N TRP A 99 -12.96 12.96 12.79
CA TRP A 99 -12.60 11.57 12.56
C TRP A 99 -11.19 11.30 13.10
N LYS A 100 -11.00 10.14 13.71
CA LYS A 100 -9.72 9.68 14.23
C LYS A 100 -9.54 8.21 13.88
N SER A 101 -8.37 7.85 13.38
CA SER A 101 -8.02 6.46 13.17
C SER A 101 -7.94 5.71 14.50
N THR A 102 -8.54 4.52 14.56
CA THR A 102 -8.43 3.60 15.68
C THR A 102 -7.16 2.74 15.64
N PHE A 103 -6.31 2.96 14.62
CA PHE A 103 -5.09 2.22 14.34
C PHE A 103 -3.80 3.01 14.59
N VAL A 104 -3.91 4.25 15.08
CA VAL A 104 -2.74 5.06 15.45
C VAL A 104 -1.86 4.29 16.44
N GLY A 105 -0.58 4.10 16.08
CA GLY A 105 0.41 3.39 16.90
C GLY A 105 0.21 1.88 17.01
N LYS A 106 -0.77 1.30 16.31
CA LYS A 106 -1.00 -0.16 16.33
C LYS A 106 -0.11 -0.89 15.32
N PRO A 107 0.24 -2.15 15.60
CA PRO A 107 0.92 -3.01 14.64
C PRO A 107 0.02 -3.32 13.43
N VAL A 108 0.61 -3.65 12.28
CA VAL A 108 -0.16 -3.98 11.06
C VAL A 108 -0.95 -5.27 11.20
N GLU A 109 -0.52 -6.15 12.09
CA GLU A 109 -1.21 -7.37 12.48
C GLU A 109 -2.63 -7.07 12.99
N ASP A 110 -2.83 -5.97 13.72
CA ASP A 110 -4.15 -5.53 14.18
C ASP A 110 -5.03 -5.06 13.01
N ALA A 111 -4.43 -4.52 11.94
CA ALA A 111 -5.16 -4.11 10.74
C ALA A 111 -5.67 -5.33 9.96
N PHE A 112 -4.84 -6.36 9.78
CA PHE A 112 -5.28 -7.62 9.18
C PHE A 112 -6.29 -8.36 10.05
N ALA A 113 -6.09 -8.36 11.38
CA ALA A 113 -7.08 -8.93 12.29
C ALA A 113 -8.44 -8.21 12.18
N HIS A 114 -8.44 -6.88 12.03
CA HIS A 114 -9.67 -6.14 11.77
C HIS A 114 -10.32 -6.55 10.43
N LEU A 115 -9.55 -6.62 9.34
CA LEU A 115 -10.07 -7.09 8.04
C LEU A 115 -10.67 -8.49 8.12
N ALA A 116 -10.05 -9.39 8.88
CA ALA A 116 -10.55 -10.76 9.06
C ALA A 116 -11.91 -10.81 9.79
N THR A 117 -12.25 -9.77 10.57
CA THR A 117 -13.54 -9.69 11.28
C THR A 117 -14.67 -9.07 10.46
N LEU A 118 -14.38 -8.53 9.27
CA LEU A 118 -15.38 -7.90 8.43
C LEU A 118 -16.35 -8.94 7.84
N PRO A 119 -17.65 -8.60 7.69
CA PRO A 119 -18.61 -9.46 7.01
C PRO A 119 -18.14 -9.89 5.62
N LEU A 120 -18.34 -11.17 5.28
CA LEU A 120 -17.80 -11.79 4.05
C LEU A 120 -18.51 -11.33 2.77
N ASP A 121 -19.70 -10.74 2.90
CA ASP A 121 -20.49 -10.16 1.82
C ASP A 121 -20.01 -8.75 1.41
N LEU A 122 -19.03 -8.18 2.11
CA LEU A 122 -18.42 -6.92 1.72
C LEU A 122 -17.34 -7.14 0.64
N SER A 123 -17.38 -6.33 -0.41
CA SER A 123 -16.44 -6.31 -1.53
C SER A 123 -15.10 -5.65 -1.18
N VAL A 124 -14.46 -6.12 -0.10
CA VAL A 124 -13.23 -5.56 0.45
C VAL A 124 -12.08 -6.54 0.33
N ASN A 125 -10.97 -6.07 -0.22
CA ASN A 125 -9.75 -6.84 -0.36
C ASN A 125 -9.19 -7.22 1.03
N ARG A 126 -9.04 -8.53 1.25
CA ARG A 126 -8.49 -9.10 2.50
C ARG A 126 -7.04 -9.54 2.37
N VAL A 127 -6.53 -9.58 1.14
CA VAL A 127 -5.15 -9.98 0.84
C VAL A 127 -4.21 -8.79 0.97
N TYR A 128 -4.67 -7.60 0.56
CA TYR A 128 -3.87 -6.37 0.53
C TYR A 128 -4.53 -5.27 1.35
N LEU A 129 -3.69 -4.47 1.99
CA LEU A 129 -4.10 -3.22 2.64
C LEU A 129 -3.07 -2.12 2.43
N VAL A 130 -3.54 -0.88 2.50
CA VAL A 130 -2.69 0.31 2.40
C VAL A 130 -2.50 0.88 3.79
N VAL A 131 -1.26 1.24 4.12
CA VAL A 131 -0.92 1.94 5.35
C VAL A 131 -0.31 3.30 5.02
N LEU A 132 -0.90 4.34 5.60
CA LEU A 132 -0.38 5.70 5.56
C LEU A 132 0.42 5.97 6.84
N ASP A 133 1.73 6.12 6.66
CA ASP A 133 2.71 6.51 7.69
C ASP A 133 3.15 7.96 7.47
N ASP A 134 3.17 8.77 8.53
CA ASP A 134 3.47 10.20 8.43
C ASP A 134 4.87 10.51 7.93
N ILE A 135 5.87 9.83 8.50
CA ILE A 135 7.27 10.10 8.22
C ILE A 135 7.56 9.74 6.77
N LEU A 136 7.12 8.56 6.33
CA LEU A 136 7.31 8.12 4.94
C LEU A 136 6.56 9.01 3.94
N TYR A 137 5.32 9.40 4.27
CA TYR A 137 4.53 10.23 3.38
C TYR A 137 5.12 11.64 3.25
N ARG A 138 5.48 12.30 4.36
CA ARG A 138 6.02 13.66 4.33
C ARG A 138 7.42 13.74 3.75
N GLU A 139 8.30 12.82 4.11
CA GLU A 139 9.71 12.89 3.71
C GLU A 139 9.98 12.32 2.32
N LYS A 140 9.23 11.29 1.92
CA LYS A 140 9.48 10.56 0.67
C LYS A 140 8.29 10.60 -0.31
N GLY A 141 7.09 10.97 0.15
CA GLY A 141 5.87 10.90 -0.65
C GLY A 141 5.38 9.47 -0.87
N TRP A 142 5.71 8.56 0.06
CA TRP A 142 5.43 7.13 -0.05
C TRP A 142 4.33 6.70 0.90
N ILE A 143 3.66 5.61 0.55
CA ILE A 143 2.82 4.80 1.44
C ILE A 143 3.37 3.38 1.48
N ILE A 144 2.85 2.55 2.36
CA ILE A 144 3.21 1.14 2.42
C ILE A 144 2.02 0.32 1.98
N ILE A 145 2.23 -0.62 1.05
CA ILE A 145 1.24 -1.64 0.73
C ILE A 145 1.67 -2.93 1.42
N TYR A 146 0.76 -3.52 2.18
CA TYR A 146 0.96 -4.81 2.82
C TYR A 146 0.20 -5.90 2.10
N ASN A 147 0.74 -7.11 2.19
CA ASN A 147 0.14 -8.34 1.72
C ASN A 147 0.22 -9.38 2.84
N ILE A 148 -0.81 -10.21 2.94
CA ILE A 148 -0.77 -11.45 3.73
C ILE A 148 -1.06 -12.64 2.81
N ASP A 149 -0.28 -13.71 2.95
CA ASP A 149 -0.50 -14.95 2.21
C ASP A 149 -1.38 -15.95 2.99
N GLU A 150 -1.72 -17.07 2.35
CA GLU A 150 -2.53 -18.16 2.94
C GLU A 150 -1.93 -18.79 4.20
N LYS A 151 -0.62 -18.61 4.40
CA LYS A 151 0.10 -19.13 5.57
C LYS A 151 0.18 -18.08 6.67
N GLY A 152 -0.44 -16.91 6.52
CA GLY A 152 -0.36 -15.82 7.48
C GLY A 152 0.97 -15.07 7.45
N VAL A 153 1.75 -15.18 6.37
CA VAL A 153 3.00 -14.43 6.21
C VAL A 153 2.68 -13.04 5.68
N ILE A 154 2.97 -12.03 6.49
CA ILE A 154 2.84 -10.63 6.12
C ILE A 154 4.13 -10.16 5.45
N THR A 155 3.99 -9.52 4.29
CA THR A 155 5.07 -8.82 3.59
C THR A 155 4.60 -7.43 3.17
N CYS A 156 5.52 -6.53 2.85
CA CYS A 156 5.14 -5.21 2.35
C CYS A 156 6.16 -4.62 1.39
N VAL A 157 5.72 -3.63 0.62
CA VAL A 157 6.56 -2.80 -0.24
C VAL A 157 6.12 -1.34 -0.12
N PRO A 158 7.06 -0.38 -0.16
CA PRO A 158 6.71 1.02 -0.31
C PRO A 158 6.20 1.29 -1.74
N CYS A 159 5.25 2.21 -1.87
CA CYS A 159 4.69 2.65 -3.14
C CYS A 159 4.57 4.18 -3.16
N THR A 160 4.78 4.80 -4.33
CA THR A 160 4.58 6.24 -4.46
C THR A 160 3.10 6.57 -4.25
N ALA A 161 2.80 7.51 -3.34
CA ALA A 161 1.44 7.74 -2.87
C ALA A 161 0.39 8.04 -3.96
N HIS A 162 0.77 8.69 -5.07
CA HIS A 162 -0.18 8.99 -6.15
C HIS A 162 -0.51 7.79 -7.04
N MET A 163 0.30 6.73 -7.01
CA MET A 163 0.13 5.54 -7.85
C MET A 163 -0.57 4.39 -7.10
N THR A 164 -0.94 4.58 -5.83
CA THR A 164 -1.49 3.53 -4.96
C THR A 164 -2.60 2.72 -5.65
N LEU A 165 -3.62 3.39 -6.20
CA LEU A 165 -4.75 2.73 -6.85
C LEU A 165 -4.40 2.10 -8.20
N THR A 166 -3.49 2.71 -8.96
CA THR A 166 -2.98 2.10 -10.19
C THR A 166 -2.38 0.74 -9.87
N TYR A 167 -1.59 0.60 -8.80
CA TYR A 167 -0.98 -0.68 -8.48
C TYR A 167 -1.96 -1.73 -7.97
N ILE A 168 -2.80 -1.34 -7.01
CA ILE A 168 -3.79 -2.25 -6.41
C ILE A 168 -4.70 -2.82 -7.50
N ASN A 169 -5.20 -1.98 -8.42
CA ASN A 169 -6.19 -2.38 -9.41
C ASN A 169 -5.59 -3.02 -10.67
N SER A 170 -4.33 -2.74 -11.02
CA SER A 170 -3.81 -3.17 -12.32
C SER A 170 -3.35 -4.63 -12.33
N TYR A 171 -2.41 -5.05 -11.46
CA TYR A 171 -1.78 -6.38 -11.56
C TYR A 171 -1.04 -6.81 -10.28
N MET A 172 -1.40 -6.28 -9.11
CA MET A 172 -0.60 -6.46 -7.90
C MET A 172 -0.47 -7.91 -7.46
N TRP A 173 -1.56 -8.67 -7.53
CA TRP A 173 -1.61 -10.10 -7.19
C TRP A 173 -0.56 -10.95 -7.90
N HIS A 174 -0.45 -10.85 -9.22
CA HIS A 174 0.52 -11.66 -9.97
C HIS A 174 1.98 -11.20 -9.84
N ASN A 175 2.21 -9.92 -9.57
CA ASN A 175 3.54 -9.33 -9.60
C ASN A 175 4.14 -9.08 -8.22
N TRP A 176 3.44 -9.45 -7.14
CA TRP A 176 3.88 -9.20 -5.77
C TRP A 176 5.31 -9.69 -5.50
N HIS A 177 5.62 -10.92 -5.93
CA HIS A 177 6.96 -11.51 -5.81
C HIS A 177 8.03 -10.65 -6.50
N ARG A 178 7.73 -10.12 -7.69
CA ARG A 178 8.63 -9.25 -8.46
C ARG A 178 8.84 -7.93 -7.73
N TYR A 179 7.78 -7.32 -7.20
CA TYR A 179 7.88 -6.06 -6.45
C TYR A 179 8.71 -6.22 -5.17
N LEU A 180 8.53 -7.31 -4.44
CA LEU A 180 9.37 -7.64 -3.29
C LEU A 180 10.85 -7.79 -3.68
N GLU A 181 11.12 -8.47 -4.79
CA GLU A 181 12.48 -8.67 -5.27
C GLU A 181 13.12 -7.36 -5.74
N GLU A 182 12.40 -6.55 -6.52
CA GLU A 182 12.86 -5.24 -6.99
C GLU A 182 13.13 -4.30 -5.84
N TRP A 183 12.22 -4.27 -4.85
CA TRP A 183 12.42 -3.51 -3.63
C TRP A 183 13.68 -3.95 -2.88
N ARG A 184 13.87 -5.26 -2.66
CA ARG A 184 15.06 -5.81 -1.99
C ARG A 184 16.36 -5.55 -2.74
N LYS A 185 16.33 -5.54 -4.07
CA LYS A 185 17.53 -5.33 -4.91
C LYS A 185 17.87 -3.86 -5.10
N GLN A 186 16.87 -3.02 -5.30
CA GLN A 186 17.04 -1.66 -5.78
C GLN A 186 16.72 -0.59 -4.74
N GLY A 187 15.98 -0.95 -3.68
CA GLY A 187 15.56 -0.02 -2.65
C GLY A 187 14.69 1.11 -3.19
N ARG A 188 13.86 0.83 -4.21
CA ARG A 188 12.95 1.81 -4.79
C ARG A 188 11.50 1.46 -4.55
N PRO A 189 10.65 2.45 -4.22
CA PRO A 189 9.23 2.21 -4.12
C PRO A 189 8.73 1.73 -5.47
N VAL A 190 7.63 0.99 -5.41
CA VAL A 190 6.82 0.71 -6.58
C VAL A 190 6.33 2.06 -7.14
N PHE A 191 6.69 2.36 -8.39
CA PHE A 191 6.77 3.73 -8.93
C PHE A 191 5.44 4.30 -9.34
#